data_AF-A0DY00-F1
#
_entry.id   AF-A0DY00-F1
#
_cell.length_a   1.000
_cell.length_b   1.000
_cell.length_c   1.000
_cell.angle_alpha   90.00
_cell.angle_beta   90.00
_cell.angle_gamma   90.00
#
_symmetry.space_group_name_H-M   'P 1'
#
loop_
_entity.id
_entity.type
_entity.pdbx_description
1 polymer ?
#
loop_
_entity_poly.entity_id
_entity_poly.type
_entity_poly.pdbx_seq_one_letter_code
_entity_poly.pdbx_strand_id
1 'polypeptide(L)'
;MKVLWLLIVTLIVANTQQDSCYEVDPKDPPRKKDKISLIYHSGWTEELVVAKPKGNRPQPQEYMNQEYIDQHLKYFRYGASFIITTAWLDNNGREFVGNKNGIFVIPKSQMDQLLKTANGNLSIVERNLGVTPGGWQNRRLSRIDVPFPEKFGVRMPTGNEVGANQYWRPGGVLPNGLLEAVIDMVPKSDYQEFQLNLQ
;
A
#
# COMPACT_ATOMS: atom_id res chain seq x y z
N MET A 1 7.51 -62.32 -39.72
CA MET A 1 7.68 -61.51 -40.95
C MET A 1 8.30 -60.17 -40.56
N LYS A 2 9.46 -59.86 -41.17
CA LYS A 2 10.12 -58.54 -41.41
C LYS A 2 9.97 -57.45 -40.30
N VAL A 3 10.96 -57.17 -39.44
CA VAL A 3 12.32 -56.60 -39.65
C VAL A 3 12.30 -55.06 -39.84
N LEU A 4 13.04 -54.36 -38.93
CA LEU A 4 13.80 -53.11 -39.12
C LEU A 4 13.03 -51.76 -39.17
N TRP A 5 13.48 -50.61 -38.65
CA TRP A 5 14.71 -50.05 -38.03
C TRP A 5 14.23 -48.95 -37.01
N LEU A 6 14.97 -48.31 -36.10
CA LEU A 6 16.15 -47.45 -36.35
C LEU A 6 16.68 -46.83 -35.04
N LEU A 7 18.00 -46.90 -34.89
CA LEU A 7 18.96 -45.89 -34.39
C LEU A 7 18.84 -45.24 -32.99
N ILE A 8 19.90 -45.52 -32.22
CA ILE A 8 20.48 -44.78 -31.11
C ILE A 8 20.82 -43.34 -31.52
N VAL A 9 20.43 -42.35 -30.71
CA VAL A 9 21.13 -41.06 -30.60
C VAL A 9 21.12 -40.61 -29.13
N THR A 10 22.29 -40.64 -28.51
CA THR A 10 22.65 -39.93 -27.28
C THR A 10 22.57 -38.43 -27.51
N LEU A 11 21.85 -37.66 -26.68
CA LEU A 11 22.09 -36.22 -26.62
C LEU A 11 21.64 -35.57 -25.30
N ILE A 12 22.67 -35.16 -24.55
CA ILE A 12 22.86 -33.88 -23.87
C ILE A 12 21.95 -33.56 -22.66
N VAL A 13 22.61 -33.53 -21.51
CA VAL A 13 22.24 -32.74 -20.33
C VAL A 13 22.14 -31.27 -20.76
N ALA A 14 20.94 -30.76 -20.92
CA ALA A 14 20.69 -29.33 -20.92
C ALA A 14 20.22 -28.95 -19.52
N ASN A 15 21.14 -28.37 -18.76
CA ASN A 15 20.86 -27.64 -17.53
C ASN A 15 19.98 -26.44 -17.88
N THR A 16 18.66 -26.61 -17.84
CA THR A 16 17.73 -25.48 -17.91
C THR A 16 17.38 -25.09 -16.48
N GLN A 17 18.12 -24.09 -15.99
CA GLN A 17 17.66 -23.18 -14.96
C GLN A 17 16.28 -22.67 -15.41
N GLN A 18 15.22 -23.29 -14.89
CA GLN A 18 13.87 -22.80 -15.12
C GLN A 18 13.66 -21.66 -14.13
N ASP A 19 13.86 -20.45 -14.62
CA ASP A 19 13.36 -19.23 -13.99
C ASP A 19 11.87 -19.41 -13.75
N SER A 20 11.51 -19.86 -12.54
CA SER A 20 10.10 -19.92 -12.14
C SER A 20 9.65 -18.48 -11.92
N CYS A 21 9.04 -17.89 -12.93
CA CYS A 21 8.14 -16.77 -12.74
C CYS A 21 7.04 -17.27 -11.79
N TYR A 22 7.16 -16.94 -10.49
CA TYR A 22 6.16 -17.26 -9.50
C TYR A 22 4.86 -16.57 -9.92
N GLU A 23 3.88 -17.34 -10.39
CA GLU A 23 2.49 -16.90 -10.39
C GLU A 23 2.10 -16.65 -8.94
N VAL A 24 1.91 -15.37 -8.59
CA VAL A 24 1.59 -14.96 -7.23
C VAL A 24 0.10 -15.23 -7.00
N ASP A 25 -0.24 -16.19 -6.12
CA ASP A 25 -1.62 -16.47 -5.71
C ASP A 25 -2.25 -15.21 -5.08
N PRO A 26 -3.37 -14.70 -5.61
CA PRO A 26 -4.10 -13.55 -5.07
C PRO A 26 -4.49 -13.64 -3.58
N LYS A 27 -4.44 -14.85 -3.00
CA LYS A 27 -4.82 -15.12 -1.61
C LYS A 27 -3.63 -15.24 -0.65
N ASP A 28 -2.39 -15.22 -1.14
CA ASP A 28 -1.20 -15.32 -0.30
C ASP A 28 -0.49 -13.96 -0.17
N PRO A 29 -0.84 -13.12 0.82
CA PRO A 29 -0.10 -11.90 1.08
C PRO A 29 1.34 -12.23 1.50
N PRO A 30 2.32 -11.32 1.29
CA PRO A 30 3.72 -11.60 1.60
C PRO A 30 3.88 -12.09 3.05
N ARG A 31 4.62 -13.19 3.24
CA ARG A 31 4.77 -13.82 4.56
C ARG A 31 5.57 -12.90 5.47
N LYS A 32 5.28 -12.94 6.77
CA LYS A 32 5.93 -12.12 7.84
C LYS A 32 7.48 -12.19 7.84
N LYS A 33 8.06 -13.20 7.21
CA LYS A 33 9.50 -13.48 7.13
C LYS A 33 10.20 -12.80 5.94
N ASP A 34 9.44 -12.24 5.00
CA ASP A 34 9.94 -11.60 3.78
C ASP A 34 10.01 -10.06 3.90
N LYS A 35 9.93 -9.51 5.13
CA LYS A 35 9.98 -8.06 5.35
C LYS A 35 11.41 -7.56 5.25
N ILE A 36 11.80 -7.03 4.09
CA ILE A 36 13.07 -6.28 3.97
C ILE A 36 13.05 -5.08 4.91
N SER A 37 14.16 -4.88 5.61
CA SER A 37 14.40 -3.69 6.43
C SER A 37 14.56 -2.47 5.52
N LEU A 38 13.92 -1.36 5.89
CA LEU A 38 14.20 -0.07 5.29
C LEU A 38 15.68 0.28 5.53
N ILE A 39 16.43 0.50 4.45
CA ILE A 39 17.82 0.94 4.51
C ILE A 39 17.92 2.27 3.79
N TYR A 40 18.37 3.29 4.51
CA TYR A 40 18.67 4.59 3.93
C TYR A 40 19.96 4.53 3.11
N HIS A 41 19.99 5.27 2.01
CA HIS A 41 21.22 5.49 1.26
C HIS A 41 22.26 6.21 2.11
N SER A 42 23.55 6.03 1.78
CA SER A 42 24.64 6.65 2.54
C SER A 42 24.43 8.17 2.64
N GLY A 43 24.56 8.72 3.85
CA GLY A 43 24.33 10.13 4.12
C GLY A 43 22.87 10.53 4.35
N TRP A 44 21.91 9.60 4.25
CA TRP A 44 20.51 9.83 4.58
C TRP A 44 20.12 9.20 5.91
N THR A 45 19.20 9.88 6.61
CA THR A 45 18.49 9.37 7.79
C THR A 45 17.05 9.85 7.75
N GLU A 46 16.20 9.28 8.59
CA GLU A 46 14.82 9.75 8.77
C GLU A 46 14.78 11.24 9.15
N GLU A 47 15.63 11.65 10.09
CA GLU A 47 15.69 13.03 10.59
C GLU A 47 16.05 14.01 9.47
N LEU A 48 16.97 13.63 8.58
CA LEU A 48 17.36 14.47 7.45
C LEU A 48 16.24 14.67 6.45
N VAL A 49 15.42 13.64 6.19
CA VAL A 49 14.25 13.74 5.32
C VAL A 49 13.18 14.61 5.96
N VAL A 50 12.85 14.34 7.23
CA VAL A 50 11.81 15.07 7.98
C VAL A 50 12.17 16.54 8.20
N ALA A 51 13.46 16.85 8.37
CA ALA A 51 13.97 18.22 8.49
C ALA A 51 13.78 19.06 7.21
N LYS A 52 13.56 18.44 6.04
CA LYS A 52 13.19 19.18 4.83
C LYS A 52 11.74 19.67 4.96
N PRO A 53 11.47 20.96 4.69
CA PRO A 53 10.12 21.50 4.72
C PRO A 53 9.18 20.71 3.80
N LYS A 54 7.92 20.55 4.21
CA LYS A 54 6.85 19.99 3.35
C LYS A 54 6.80 20.77 2.03
N GLY A 55 6.77 20.05 0.91
CA GLY A 55 6.90 20.59 -0.44
C GLY A 55 8.32 20.46 -1.03
N ASN A 56 9.34 20.32 -0.18
CA ASN A 56 10.75 20.20 -0.56
C ASN A 56 11.39 18.89 -0.10
N ARG A 57 10.59 17.91 0.37
CA ARG A 57 11.13 16.59 0.74
C ARG A 57 11.52 15.84 -0.53
N PRO A 58 12.69 15.15 -0.54
CA PRO A 58 13.19 14.42 -1.71
C PRO A 58 12.26 13.27 -2.10
N GLN A 59 12.42 12.77 -3.32
CA GLN A 59 11.74 11.54 -3.74
C GLN A 59 12.27 10.33 -2.96
N PRO A 60 11.44 9.33 -2.65
CA PRO A 60 11.83 8.11 -1.94
C PRO A 60 13.12 7.46 -2.46
N GLN A 61 13.26 7.34 -3.78
CA GLN A 61 14.42 6.73 -4.44
C GLN A 61 15.73 7.48 -4.21
N GLU A 62 15.69 8.75 -3.79
CA GLU A 62 16.90 9.52 -3.47
C GLU A 62 17.51 9.11 -2.13
N TYR A 63 16.69 8.58 -1.20
CA TYR A 63 17.10 8.32 0.17
C TYR A 63 16.85 6.89 0.66
N MET A 64 16.09 6.05 -0.05
CA MET A 64 15.87 4.64 0.28
C MET A 64 16.04 3.73 -0.93
N ASN A 65 16.42 2.47 -0.66
CA ASN A 65 16.68 1.49 -1.70
C ASN A 65 15.44 1.07 -2.50
N GLN A 66 15.61 0.94 -3.81
CA GLN A 66 14.54 0.53 -4.74
C GLN A 66 13.93 -0.83 -4.37
N GLU A 67 14.75 -1.80 -3.94
CA GLU A 67 14.25 -3.12 -3.53
C GLU A 67 13.26 -3.04 -2.37
N TYR A 68 13.49 -2.15 -1.39
CA TYR A 68 12.53 -1.93 -0.31
C TYR A 68 11.23 -1.32 -0.85
N ILE A 69 11.32 -0.31 -1.72
CA ILE A 69 10.17 0.33 -2.36
C ILE A 69 9.33 -0.72 -3.09
N ASP A 70 9.95 -1.57 -3.91
CA ASP A 70 9.27 -2.58 -4.70
C ASP A 70 8.58 -3.62 -3.82
N GLN A 71 9.25 -4.07 -2.74
CA GLN A 71 8.64 -5.01 -1.80
C GLN A 71 7.52 -4.40 -0.97
N HIS A 72 7.65 -3.13 -0.57
CA HIS A 72 6.61 -2.41 0.15
C HIS A 72 5.34 -2.29 -0.69
N LEU A 73 5.49 -1.90 -1.96
CA LEU A 73 4.36 -1.69 -2.86
C LEU A 73 3.67 -3.00 -3.28
N LYS A 74 4.35 -4.16 -3.23
CA LYS A 74 3.72 -5.47 -3.48
C LYS A 74 2.52 -5.76 -2.57
N TYR A 75 2.48 -5.22 -1.35
CA TYR A 75 1.35 -5.42 -0.44
C TYR A 75 0.04 -4.78 -0.94
N PHE A 76 0.12 -3.83 -1.88
CA PHE A 76 -1.03 -3.13 -2.43
C PHE A 76 -1.61 -3.82 -3.67
N ARG A 77 -0.95 -4.85 -4.22
CA ARG A 77 -1.46 -5.64 -5.36
C ARG A 77 -2.83 -6.27 -5.12
N TYR A 78 -3.17 -6.50 -3.85
CA TYR A 78 -4.44 -7.11 -3.42
C TYR A 78 -5.46 -6.08 -2.93
N GLY A 79 -5.29 -4.83 -3.35
CA GLY A 79 -6.20 -3.75 -3.03
C GLY A 79 -5.67 -2.83 -1.94
N ALA A 80 -6.17 -1.60 -1.98
CA ALA A 80 -5.89 -0.56 -1.02
C ALA A 80 -7.18 -0.09 -0.35
N SER A 81 -7.07 0.44 0.86
CA SER A 81 -8.19 1.00 1.62
C SER A 81 -7.81 2.30 2.29
N PHE A 82 -8.78 3.21 2.41
CA PHE A 82 -8.69 4.38 3.27
C PHE A 82 -10.05 4.69 3.91
N ILE A 83 -10.03 5.51 4.96
CA ILE A 83 -11.23 6.01 5.63
C ILE A 83 -11.37 7.50 5.36
N ILE A 84 -12.58 7.92 5.04
CA ILE A 84 -12.93 9.31 4.81
C ILE A 84 -14.21 9.66 5.57
N THR A 85 -14.37 10.94 5.93
CA THR A 85 -15.62 11.40 6.53
C THR A 85 -16.73 11.37 5.47
N THR A 86 -17.89 10.82 5.82
CA THR A 86 -19.04 10.72 4.91
C THR A 86 -19.50 12.09 4.45
N ALA A 87 -19.43 13.10 5.33
CA ALA A 87 -19.70 14.49 4.98
C ALA A 87 -18.83 15.02 3.83
N TRP A 88 -17.58 14.56 3.70
CA TRP A 88 -16.73 14.94 2.55
C TRP A 88 -17.30 14.38 1.25
N LEU A 89 -17.75 13.13 1.24
CA LEU A 89 -18.39 12.50 0.06
C LEU A 89 -19.74 13.16 -0.26
N ASP A 90 -20.51 13.54 0.76
CA ASP A 90 -21.79 14.20 0.57
C ASP A 90 -21.62 15.62 -0.01
N ASN A 91 -20.54 16.31 0.36
CA ASN A 91 -20.25 17.66 -0.12
C ASN A 91 -19.52 17.71 -1.47
N ASN A 92 -18.69 16.70 -1.79
CA ASN A 92 -17.87 16.68 -3.01
C ASN A 92 -18.42 15.72 -4.08
N GLY A 93 -19.46 14.94 -3.75
CA GLY A 93 -19.96 13.88 -4.60
C GLY A 93 -19.11 12.61 -4.52
N ARG A 94 -19.48 11.64 -5.35
CA ARG A 94 -18.92 10.29 -5.38
C ARG A 94 -18.39 9.89 -6.76
N GLU A 95 -18.38 10.83 -7.71
CA GLU A 95 -17.86 10.59 -9.05
C GLU A 95 -16.36 10.26 -9.01
N PHE A 96 -15.62 10.99 -8.16
CA PHE A 96 -14.22 10.73 -7.84
C PHE A 96 -13.97 10.85 -6.34
N VAL A 97 -13.10 10.00 -5.81
CA VAL A 97 -12.64 10.07 -4.41
C VAL A 97 -11.13 10.23 -4.35
N GLY A 98 -10.64 10.96 -3.35
CA GLY A 98 -9.24 11.32 -3.22
C GLY A 98 -8.92 12.72 -3.75
N ASN A 99 -7.65 12.98 -4.06
CA ASN A 99 -7.14 14.27 -4.51
C ASN A 99 -6.16 14.03 -5.67
N LYS A 100 -6.07 14.98 -6.62
CA LYS A 100 -5.04 15.02 -7.66
C LYS A 100 -3.60 14.99 -7.11
N ASN A 101 -3.39 15.46 -5.89
CA ASN A 101 -2.09 15.44 -5.20
C ASN A 101 -1.84 14.13 -4.42
N GLY A 102 -2.71 13.13 -4.61
CA GLY A 102 -2.65 11.84 -3.96
C GLY A 102 -3.42 11.76 -2.64
N ILE A 103 -3.92 10.58 -2.32
CA ILE A 103 -4.53 10.21 -1.05
C ILE A 103 -3.76 9.04 -0.42
N PHE A 104 -3.58 9.10 0.90
CA PHE A 104 -2.97 8.02 1.66
C PHE A 104 -3.89 6.82 1.75
N VAL A 105 -3.30 5.63 1.58
CA VAL A 105 -3.99 4.35 1.65
C VAL A 105 -3.13 3.33 2.39
N ILE A 106 -3.77 2.33 2.97
CA ILE A 106 -3.10 1.15 3.52
C ILE A 106 -3.53 -0.10 2.73
N PRO A 107 -2.82 -1.24 2.82
CA PRO A 107 -3.28 -2.48 2.20
C PRO A 107 -4.66 -2.85 2.71
N LYS A 108 -5.55 -3.30 1.82
CA LYS A 108 -6.94 -3.63 2.17
C LYS A 108 -7.02 -4.65 3.31
N SER A 109 -6.17 -5.68 3.27
CA SER A 109 -6.08 -6.72 4.29
C SER A 109 -5.70 -6.19 5.67
N GLN A 110 -4.86 -5.16 5.72
CA GLN A 110 -4.49 -4.50 6.97
C GLN A 110 -5.63 -3.63 7.52
N MET A 111 -6.39 -2.96 6.66
CA MET A 111 -7.62 -2.26 7.07
C MET A 111 -8.67 -3.23 7.61
N ASP A 112 -8.86 -4.38 6.96
CA ASP A 112 -9.76 -5.45 7.43
C ASP A 112 -9.37 -5.91 8.85
N GLN A 113 -8.08 -6.19 9.06
CA GLN A 113 -7.56 -6.60 10.37
C GLN A 113 -7.70 -5.50 11.41
N LEU A 114 -7.43 -4.24 11.05
CA LEU A 114 -7.55 -3.11 11.95
C LEU A 114 -8.99 -2.95 12.42
N LEU A 115 -9.96 -2.91 11.50
CA LEU A 115 -11.37 -2.72 11.84
C LEU A 115 -11.92 -3.87 12.68
N LYS A 116 -11.51 -5.12 12.36
CA LYS A 116 -11.82 -6.30 13.19
C LYS A 116 -11.26 -6.17 14.60
N THR A 117 -10.00 -5.77 14.73
CA THR A 117 -9.32 -5.64 16.04
C THR A 117 -9.89 -4.47 16.85
N ALA A 118 -10.24 -3.38 16.18
CA ALA A 118 -10.86 -2.22 16.82
C ALA A 118 -12.26 -2.56 17.37
N ASN A 119 -12.97 -3.49 16.74
CA ASN A 119 -14.30 -3.95 17.16
C ASN A 119 -15.25 -2.77 17.45
N GLY A 120 -15.31 -1.82 16.53
CA GLY A 120 -16.11 -0.60 16.67
C GLY A 120 -15.43 0.55 17.42
N ASN A 121 -14.30 0.35 18.09
CA ASN A 121 -13.64 1.42 18.86
C ASN A 121 -12.94 2.45 17.95
N LEU A 122 -13.48 3.65 17.87
CA LEU A 122 -12.95 4.73 17.03
C LEU A 122 -11.52 5.12 17.42
N SER A 123 -11.23 5.20 18.72
CA SER A 123 -9.92 5.63 19.23
C SER A 123 -8.79 4.67 18.82
N ILE A 124 -9.09 3.37 18.68
CA ILE A 124 -8.13 2.40 18.14
C ILE A 124 -7.87 2.71 16.67
N VAL A 125 -8.91 2.94 15.86
CA VAL A 125 -8.77 3.22 14.43
C VAL A 125 -7.97 4.51 14.20
N GLU A 126 -8.33 5.61 14.89
CA GLU A 126 -7.63 6.90 14.76
C GLU A 126 -6.14 6.78 15.07
N ARG A 127 -5.80 6.19 16.22
CA ARG A 127 -4.41 5.99 16.64
C ARG A 127 -3.63 5.18 15.62
N ASN A 128 -4.24 4.12 15.09
CA ASN A 128 -3.58 3.23 14.16
C ASN A 128 -3.40 3.84 12.77
N LEU A 129 -4.25 4.79 12.36
CA LEU A 129 -4.17 5.47 11.06
C LEU A 129 -3.48 6.84 11.14
N GLY A 130 -2.82 7.18 12.25
CA GLY A 130 -2.13 8.46 12.39
C GLY A 130 -3.07 9.68 12.39
N VAL A 131 -4.33 9.48 12.76
CA VAL A 131 -5.32 10.54 12.94
C VAL A 131 -5.17 11.09 14.36
N THR A 132 -5.17 12.41 14.49
CA THR A 132 -5.15 13.06 15.81
C THR A 132 -6.29 12.53 16.68
N PRO A 133 -6.05 12.17 17.95
CA PRO A 133 -7.10 11.65 18.83
C PRO A 133 -8.33 12.57 18.85
N GLY A 134 -9.51 12.00 18.61
CA GLY A 134 -10.77 12.72 18.53
C GLY A 134 -11.05 13.43 17.21
N GLY A 135 -10.15 13.35 16.22
CA GLY A 135 -10.30 14.01 14.92
C GLY A 135 -11.55 13.60 14.14
N TRP A 136 -12.07 12.39 14.41
CA TRP A 136 -13.27 11.84 13.83
C TRP A 136 -14.43 11.65 14.82
N GLN A 137 -14.30 12.11 16.07
CA GLN A 137 -15.41 12.05 17.03
C GLN A 137 -16.67 12.71 16.47
N ASN A 138 -17.81 12.06 16.70
CA ASN A 138 -19.14 12.49 16.23
C ASN A 138 -19.24 12.64 14.70
N ARG A 139 -18.36 12.01 13.91
CA ARG A 139 -18.42 12.01 12.45
C ARG A 139 -18.84 10.64 11.93
N ARG A 140 -19.68 10.65 10.90
CA ARG A 140 -19.94 9.45 10.09
C ARG A 140 -18.72 9.17 9.22
N LEU A 141 -18.22 7.94 9.27
CA LEU A 141 -17.04 7.52 8.51
C LEU A 141 -17.42 6.49 7.45
N SER A 142 -16.82 6.63 6.28
CA SER A 142 -16.93 5.68 5.18
C SER A 142 -15.55 5.13 4.88
N ARG A 143 -15.48 3.81 4.71
CA ARG A 143 -14.31 3.13 4.17
C ARG A 143 -14.45 3.07 2.66
N ILE A 144 -13.36 3.36 1.97
CA ILE A 144 -13.23 3.20 0.53
C ILE A 144 -12.23 2.09 0.28
N ASP A 145 -12.64 1.10 -0.51
CA ASP A 145 -11.77 0.03 -1.01
C ASP A 145 -11.53 0.21 -2.50
N VAL A 146 -10.27 0.16 -2.90
CA VAL A 146 -9.80 0.26 -4.27
C VAL A 146 -9.17 -1.09 -4.64
N PRO A 147 -9.88 -1.98 -5.37
CA PRO A 147 -9.38 -3.32 -5.65
C PRO A 147 -8.11 -3.36 -6.51
N PHE A 148 -7.94 -2.38 -7.41
CA PHE A 148 -6.83 -2.32 -8.37
C PHE A 148 -6.06 -1.00 -8.27
N PRO A 149 -5.35 -0.74 -7.14
CA PRO A 149 -4.71 0.56 -6.88
C PRO A 149 -3.56 0.88 -7.85
N GLU A 150 -2.97 -0.13 -8.50
CA GLU A 150 -1.92 0.06 -9.51
C GLU A 150 -2.39 0.91 -10.70
N LYS A 151 -3.69 0.89 -11.03
CA LYS A 151 -4.27 1.77 -12.06
C LYS A 151 -4.21 3.26 -11.69
N PHE A 152 -4.00 3.56 -10.41
CA PHE A 152 -4.04 4.91 -9.84
C PHE A 152 -2.68 5.33 -9.27
N GLY A 153 -1.59 4.82 -9.87
CA GLY A 153 -0.24 5.31 -9.57
C GLY A 153 0.20 5.07 -8.13
N VAL A 154 -0.07 3.87 -7.59
CA VAL A 154 0.37 3.49 -6.24
C VAL A 154 1.87 3.69 -6.08
N ARG A 155 2.26 4.46 -5.07
CA ARG A 155 3.65 4.87 -4.85
C ARG A 155 3.92 5.13 -3.37
N MET A 156 5.20 5.16 -3.03
CA MET A 156 5.64 5.54 -1.69
C MET A 156 5.26 6.99 -1.39
N PRO A 157 4.83 7.30 -0.15
CA PRO A 157 4.58 8.67 0.24
C PRO A 157 5.89 9.46 0.31
N THR A 158 5.85 10.68 -0.16
CA THR A 158 6.99 11.63 -0.16
C THR A 158 6.98 12.52 1.09
N GLY A 159 5.83 12.63 1.75
CA GLY A 159 5.59 13.59 2.82
C GLY A 159 5.25 14.98 2.31
N ASN A 160 5.14 15.18 0.99
CA ASN A 160 4.71 16.43 0.37
C ASN A 160 3.19 16.46 0.11
N GLU A 161 2.50 15.33 0.27
CA GLU A 161 1.07 15.18 0.02
C GLU A 161 0.24 16.03 0.98
N VAL A 162 -0.95 16.47 0.56
CA VAL A 162 -1.82 17.32 1.37
C VAL A 162 -2.10 16.70 2.74
N GLY A 163 -2.32 15.38 2.80
CA GLY A 163 -2.59 14.63 4.03
C GLY A 163 -1.39 14.42 4.96
N ALA A 164 -0.15 14.67 4.53
CA ALA A 164 1.03 14.49 5.37
C ALA A 164 1.02 15.51 6.53
N ASN A 165 1.11 15.00 7.76
CA ASN A 165 1.08 15.77 8.99
C ASN A 165 2.34 15.47 9.85
N GLN A 166 2.34 15.89 11.12
CA GLN A 166 3.46 15.66 12.04
C GLN A 166 3.76 14.18 12.36
N TYR A 167 2.82 13.28 12.08
CA TYR A 167 2.97 11.83 12.25
C TYR A 167 3.49 11.13 11.00
N TRP A 168 3.57 11.83 9.85
CA TRP A 168 4.16 11.27 8.65
C TRP A 168 5.64 10.98 8.88
N ARG A 169 6.09 9.82 8.38
CA ARG A 169 7.50 9.41 8.41
C ARG A 169 7.90 8.82 7.06
N PRO A 170 9.17 8.98 6.65
CA PRO A 170 9.71 8.29 5.48
C PRO A 170 9.59 6.76 5.65
N GLY A 171 9.52 6.06 4.51
CA GLY A 171 9.41 4.60 4.47
C GLY A 171 7.99 4.05 4.47
N GLY A 172 6.96 4.90 4.54
CA GLY A 172 5.57 4.46 4.34
C GLY A 172 5.08 3.49 5.42
N VAL A 173 5.55 3.63 6.66
CA VAL A 173 5.08 2.79 7.78
C VAL A 173 4.59 3.68 8.92
N LEU A 174 3.31 3.52 9.26
CA LEU A 174 2.69 4.19 10.40
C LEU A 174 3.30 3.71 11.73
N PRO A 175 3.24 4.51 12.82
CA PRO A 175 3.87 4.18 14.11
C PRO A 175 3.57 2.80 14.69
N ASN A 176 2.40 2.26 14.37
CA ASN A 176 1.89 0.95 14.78
C ASN A 176 2.21 -0.20 13.80
N GLY A 177 2.95 0.06 12.72
CA GLY A 177 3.42 -0.95 11.78
C GLY A 177 2.52 -1.19 10.56
N LEU A 178 1.42 -0.44 10.40
CA LEU A 178 0.63 -0.48 9.16
C LEU A 178 1.44 0.13 8.02
N LEU A 179 1.36 -0.49 6.84
CA LEU A 179 1.97 0.02 5.63
C LEU A 179 1.09 1.11 5.05
N GLU A 180 1.72 2.09 4.43
CA GLU A 180 1.10 3.25 3.84
C GLU A 180 1.70 3.51 2.46
N ALA A 181 0.83 3.86 1.52
CA ALA A 181 1.17 4.30 0.18
C ALA A 181 0.27 5.48 -0.20
N VAL A 182 0.52 6.06 -1.36
CA VAL A 182 -0.32 7.09 -1.97
C VAL A 182 -0.81 6.61 -3.32
N ILE A 183 -2.08 6.86 -3.61
CA ILE A 183 -2.67 6.69 -4.94
C ILE A 183 -3.29 8.01 -5.39
N ASP A 184 -3.48 8.17 -6.69
CA ASP A 184 -4.21 9.29 -7.26
C ASP A 184 -5.73 9.14 -7.05
N MET A 185 -6.50 10.10 -7.55
CA MET A 185 -7.95 10.07 -7.41
C MET A 185 -8.57 8.87 -8.15
N VAL A 186 -9.63 8.30 -7.59
CA VAL A 186 -10.26 7.07 -8.08
C VAL A 186 -11.70 7.35 -8.52
N PRO A 187 -12.11 6.95 -9.74
CA PRO A 187 -13.48 7.14 -10.22
C PRO A 187 -14.44 6.13 -9.56
N LYS A 188 -15.74 6.45 -9.55
CA LYS A 188 -16.79 5.63 -8.93
C LYS A 188 -16.79 4.16 -9.37
N SER A 189 -16.44 3.89 -10.62
CA SER A 189 -16.39 2.54 -11.19
C SER A 189 -15.33 1.64 -10.56
N ASP A 190 -14.32 2.20 -9.91
CA ASP A 190 -13.12 1.47 -9.47
C ASP A 190 -12.94 1.47 -7.95
N TYR A 191 -13.97 1.89 -7.19
CA TYR A 191 -13.97 1.78 -5.74
C TYR A 191 -15.31 1.28 -5.16
N GLN A 192 -15.23 0.71 -3.97
CA GLN A 192 -16.37 0.29 -3.15
C GLN A 192 -16.43 1.14 -1.87
N GLU A 193 -17.61 1.60 -1.50
CA GLU A 193 -17.86 2.41 -0.30
C GLU A 193 -18.60 1.57 0.74
N PHE A 194 -18.13 1.60 1.98
CA PHE A 194 -18.75 0.93 3.11
C PHE A 194 -18.92 1.91 4.25
N GLN A 195 -20.15 2.13 4.71
CA GLN A 195 -20.41 2.92 5.91
C GLN A 195 -19.84 2.17 7.12
N LEU A 196 -19.03 2.86 7.93
CA LEU A 196 -18.50 2.32 9.17
C LEU A 196 -19.40 2.70 10.35
N ASN A 197 -19.53 1.78 11.30
CA ASN A 197 -20.12 2.02 12.61
C ASN A 197 -19.00 1.96 13.65
N LEU A 198 -18.40 3.12 13.94
CA LEU A 198 -17.37 3.29 14.96
C LEU A 198 -17.92 4.20 16.06
N GLN A 199 -17.59 3.87 17.31
CA GLN A 199 -18.05 4.52 18.55
C GLN A 199 -16.87 4.98 19.39
#